data_AF-A0A137SLJ5-F1
#
_entry.id   AF-A0A137SLJ5-F1
#
_cell.length_a   1.000
_cell.length_b   1.000
_cell.length_c   1.000
_cell.angle_alpha   90.00
_cell.angle_beta   90.00
_cell.angle_gamma   90.00
#
_symmetry.space_group_name_H-M   'P 1'
#
loop_
_entity.id
_entity.type
_entity.pdbx_description
1 polymer ?
#
loop_
_entity_poly.entity_id
_entity_poly.type
_entity_poly.pdbx_seq_one_letter_code
_entity_poly.pdbx_strand_id
1 'polypeptide(L)' 'MRYKIKITKEEKPLFEVVIENNDQRAREEILALVLDRFSTAEGFEREVLFADDEVRYLKSTPTGIEVLASQPIYRPTNN' A
#
# COMPACT_ATOMS: atom_id res chain seq x y z
N MET A 1 -7.75 -4.08 -3.75
CA MET A 1 -6.88 -4.12 -2.55
C MET A 1 -5.49 -3.67 -2.95
N ARG A 2 -4.89 -2.75 -2.18
CA ARG A 2 -3.53 -2.23 -2.34
C ARG A 2 -2.71 -2.55 -1.10
N TYR A 3 -1.41 -2.74 -1.24
CA TYR A 3 -0.50 -2.81 -0.08
C TYR A 3 0.36 -1.56 0.00
N LYS A 4 0.66 -1.14 1.22
CA LYS A 4 1.74 -0.21 1.54
C LYS A 4 2.64 -0.89 2.57
N ILE A 5 3.92 -0.97 2.28
CA ILE A 5 4.93 -1.51 3.18
C ILE A 5 5.84 -0.36 3.58
N LYS A 6 5.85 0.01 4.86
CA LYS A 6 6.82 0.97 5.39
C LYS A 6 8.04 0.21 5.89
N ILE A 7 9.22 0.62 5.45
CA ILE A 7 10.48 -0.04 5.78
C ILE A 7 11.36 0.92 6.56
N THR A 8 11.81 0.46 7.72
CA THR A 8 12.66 1.18 8.67
C THR A 8 13.91 0.34 8.93
N LYS A 9 15.06 0.99 9.14
CA LYS A 9 16.30 0.33 9.58
C LYS A 9 17.02 1.23 10.56
N GLU A 10 17.56 0.66 11.63
CA GLU A 10 18.26 1.43 12.69
C GLU A 10 17.39 2.61 13.17
N GLU A 11 16.11 2.34 13.41
CA GLU A 11 15.09 3.33 13.85
C GLU A 11 14.84 4.49 12.89
N LYS A 12 15.39 4.44 11.65
CA LYS A 12 15.20 5.46 10.62
C LYS A 12 14.30 4.95 9.50
N PRO A 13 13.26 5.72 9.11
CA PRO A 13 12.45 5.37 7.95
C PRO A 13 13.35 5.41 6.70
N LEU A 14 13.33 4.32 5.93
CA LEU A 14 14.15 4.20 4.72
C LEU A 14 13.33 4.55 3.47
N PHE A 15 12.24 3.82 3.23
CA PHE A 15 11.33 4.06 2.12
C PHE A 15 9.99 3.36 2.32
N GLU A 16 9.00 3.74 1.51
CA GLU A 16 7.70 3.07 1.43
C GLU A 16 7.56 2.40 0.06
N VAL A 17 7.04 1.17 0.04
CA VAL A 17 6.68 0.45 -1.18
C VAL A 17 5.17 0.38 -1.28
N VAL A 18 4.60 0.87 -2.38
CA VAL A 18 3.18 0.74 -2.69
C VAL A 18 2.99 -0.30 -3.78
N ILE A 19 2.14 -1.29 -3.53
CA ILE A 19 1.79 -2.34 -4.49
C ILE A 19 0.33 -2.16 -4.87
N GLU A 20 0.10 -1.70 -6.10
CA GLU A 20 -1.21 -1.55 -6.71
C GLU A 20 -1.30 -2.47 -7.93
N ASN A 21 -2.07 -3.55 -7.81
CA ASN A 21 -2.33 -4.48 -8.89
C ASN A 21 -3.74 -5.10 -8.73
N ASN A 22 -4.48 -5.15 -9.83
CA ASN A 22 -5.82 -5.72 -9.90
C ASN A 22 -5.78 -7.25 -9.78
N ASP A 23 -4.73 -7.90 -10.27
CA ASP A 23 -4.53 -9.34 -10.10
C ASP A 23 -4.08 -9.66 -8.68
N GLN A 24 -4.85 -10.51 -8.00
CA GLN A 24 -4.57 -10.87 -6.60
C GLN A 24 -3.25 -11.63 -6.46
N ARG A 25 -3.02 -12.61 -7.33
CA ARG A 25 -1.86 -13.49 -7.25
C ARG A 25 -0.57 -12.69 -7.47
N ALA A 26 -0.55 -11.87 -8.51
CA ALA A 26 0.59 -11.00 -8.79
C ALA A 26 0.87 -10.03 -7.63
N ARG A 27 -0.18 -9.50 -6.99
CA ARG A 27 -0.02 -8.61 -5.83
C ARG A 27 0.61 -9.34 -4.63
N GLU A 28 0.19 -10.57 -4.35
CA GLU A 28 0.74 -11.40 -3.27
C GLU A 28 2.18 -11.83 -3.56
N GLU A 29 2.49 -12.20 -4.80
CA GLU A 29 3.86 -12.54 -5.24
C GLU A 29 4.81 -11.33 -5.09
N ILE A 30 4.39 -10.13 -5.49
CA ILE A 30 5.19 -8.91 -5.31
C ILE A 30 5.38 -8.60 -3.82
N LEU A 31 4.33 -8.75 -3.00
CA LEU A 31 4.45 -8.57 -1.56
C LEU A 31 5.51 -9.52 -0.97
N ALA A 32 5.45 -10.80 -1.31
CA ALA A 32 6.42 -11.79 -0.84
C ALA A 32 7.86 -11.39 -1.22
N LEU A 33 8.09 -10.94 -2.47
CA LEU A 33 9.40 -10.48 -2.93
C LEU A 33 9.92 -9.28 -2.15
N VAL A 34 9.05 -8.31 -1.83
CA VAL A 34 9.43 -7.13 -1.01
C VAL A 34 9.79 -7.56 0.41
N LEU A 35 9.01 -8.46 1.01
CA LEU A 35 9.25 -8.92 2.38
C LEU A 35 10.51 -9.79 2.51
N ASP A 36 10.84 -10.57 1.48
CA ASP A 36 12.09 -11.34 1.40
C ASP A 36 13.31 -10.42 1.27
N ARG A 37 13.23 -9.44 0.35
CA ARG A 37 14.30 -8.47 0.11
C ARG A 37 14.62 -7.57 1.31
N PHE A 38 13.62 -7.27 2.14
CA PHE A 38 13.78 -6.41 3.33
C PHE A 38 13.51 -7.22 4.60
N SER A 39 14.25 -8.33 4.72
CA SER A 39 14.08 -9.28 5.81
C SER A 39 14.39 -8.68 7.17
N THR A 40 13.61 -9.07 8.18
CA THR A 40 13.88 -8.75 9.59
C THR A 40 15.18 -9.36 10.10
N ALA A 41 15.66 -10.45 9.48
CA ALA A 41 16.95 -11.03 9.82
C ALA A 41 18.13 -10.12 9.46
N GLU A 42 17.95 -9.19 8.53
CA GLU A 42 18.98 -8.21 8.12
C GLU A 42 18.83 -6.86 8.83
N GLY A 43 18.02 -6.81 9.89
CA GLY A 43 17.80 -5.64 10.72
C GLY A 43 16.78 -4.63 10.17
N PHE A 44 15.96 -5.02 9.19
CA PHE A 44 14.85 -4.19 8.73
C PHE A 44 13.58 -4.41 9.57
N GLU A 45 12.95 -3.32 9.97
CA GLU A 45 11.57 -3.34 10.46
C GLU A 45 10.61 -3.04 9.30
N ARG A 46 9.48 -3.75 9.27
CA ARG A 46 8.50 -3.68 8.18
C ARG A 46 7.11 -3.56 8.77
N GLU A 47 6.38 -2.50 8.41
CA GLU A 47 4.95 -2.36 8.71
C GLU A 47 4.16 -2.59 7.42
N VAL A 48 3.35 -3.65 7.38
CA VAL A 48 2.48 -3.97 6.25
C VAL A 48 1.08 -3.41 6.50
N LEU A 49 0.62 -2.59 5.57
CA LEU A 49 -0.71 -2.01 5.56
C LEU A 49 -1.43 -2.42 4.28
N PHE A 50 -2.75 -2.58 4.36
CA PHE A 50 -3.59 -2.82 3.19
C PHE A 50 -4.71 -1.78 3.10
N ALA A 51 -5.18 -1.54 1.88
CA ALA A 51 -6.36 -0.73 1.61
C ALA A 51 -7.28 -1.46 0.63
N ASP A 52 -8.47 -1.79 1.10
CA ASP A 52 -9.61 -2.25 0.30
C ASP A 52 -10.60 -1.11 0.03
N ASP A 53 -10.65 -0.12 0.93
CA ASP A 53 -11.42 1.11 0.80
C ASP A 53 -10.60 2.32 0.32
N GLU A 54 -11.28 3.33 -0.21
CA GLU A 54 -10.71 4.63 -0.56
C GLU A 54 -11.70 5.78 -0.39
N VAL A 55 -11.18 6.98 -0.09
CA VAL A 55 -11.95 8.22 -0.19
C VAL A 55 -11.79 8.79 -1.59
N ARG A 56 -12.90 9.17 -2.22
CA ARG A 56 -12.90 9.87 -3.52
C ARG A 56 -13.42 11.29 -3.36
N TYR A 57 -12.68 12.23 -3.93
CA TYR A 57 -13.11 13.61 -4.07
C TYR A 57 -13.78 13.78 -5.43
N LEU A 58 -15.07 14.12 -5.41
CA LEU A 58 -15.91 14.17 -6.60
C LEU A 58 -16.37 15.60 -6.88
N LYS A 59 -16.43 15.96 -8.15
CA LYS A 59 -17.03 17.21 -8.62
C LYS A 59 -18.25 16.89 -9.48
N SER A 60 -19.40 17.43 -9.09
CA SER A 60 -20.58 17.42 -9.96
C SER A 60 -20.39 18.44 -11.08
N THR A 61 -20.60 18.02 -12.31
CA THR A 61 -20.58 18.87 -13.50
C THR A 61 -21.94 18.81 -14.20
N PRO A 62 -22.26 19.74 -15.11
CA PRO A 62 -23.51 19.67 -15.87
C PRO A 62 -23.67 18.39 -16.72
N THR A 63 -22.56 17.72 -17.05
CA THR A 63 -22.55 16.52 -17.90
C THR A 63 -22.30 15.22 -17.12
N GLY A 64 -22.05 15.28 -15.81
CA GLY A 64 -21.85 14.09 -14.99
C GLY A 64 -21.04 14.32 -13.72
N ILE A 65 -20.25 13.32 -13.34
CA ILE A 65 -19.39 13.33 -12.16
C ILE A 65 -17.95 13.15 -12.61
N GLU A 66 -17.06 14.02 -12.13
CA GLU A 66 -15.63 13.94 -12.33
C GLU A 66 -14.94 13.51 -11.02
N VAL A 67 -14.01 12.55 -11.11
CA VAL A 67 -13.16 12.14 -9.99
C VAL A 67 -11.92 13.03 -9.96
N LEU A 68 -11.80 13.86 -8.94
CA LEU A 68 -10.66 14.79 -8.80
C LEU A 68 -9.46 14.12 -8.13
N ALA A 69 -9.70 13.25 -7.15
CA ALA A 69 -8.68 12.51 -6.44
C ALA A 69 -9.26 11.24 -5.81
N SER A 70 -8.42 10.23 -5.66
CA SER A 70 -8.73 8.99 -4.92
C SER A 70 -7.59 8.71 -3.94
N GLN A 71 -7.93 8.50 -2.67
CA GLN A 71 -6.97 8.27 -1.58
C GLN A 71 -7.29 6.95 -0.88
N PRO A 72 -6.42 5.93 -0.96
CA PRO A 72 -6.62 4.66 -0.27
C PRO A 72 -6.62 4.85 1.25
N ILE A 73 -7.52 4.15 1.95
CA ILE A 73 -7.56 4.13 3.41
C ILE A 73 -6.77 2.92 3.90
N TYR A 74 -5.52 3.14 4.28
CA TYR A 74 -4.64 2.07 4.75
C TYR A 74 -4.94 1.66 6.19
N ARG A 75 -4.99 0.35 6.43
CA ARG A 75 -5.15 -0.28 7.75
C ARG A 75 -4.06 -1.34 7.96
N PRO A 76 -3.64 -1.61 9.21
CA PRO A 76 -2.72 -2.70 9.49
C PRO A 76 -3.30 -4.03 9.04
N THR A 77 -2.50 -4.89 8.41
CA THR A 77 -2.84 -6.32 8.34
C THR A 77 -2.74 -6.88 9.75
N ASN A 78 -3.87 -7.05 10.44
CA ASN A 78 -3.91 -7.83 11.67
C ASN A 78 -3.49 -9.27 11.31
N ASN A 79 -2.36 -9.72 11.84
CA ASN A 79 -2.01 -11.14 11.86
C ASN A 79 -2.94 -11.90 12.81
#